data_AF-A0A653CQF4-F1
#
_entry.id   AF-A0A653CQF4-F1
#
_cell.length_a   1.000
_cell.length_b   1.000
_cell.length_c   1.000
_cell.angle_alpha   90.00
_cell.angle_beta   90.00
_cell.angle_gamma   90.00
#
_symmetry.space_group_name_H-M   'P 1'
#
loop_
_entity.id
_entity.type
_entity.pdbx_description
1 polymer ?
#
loop_
_entity_poly.entity_id
_entity_poly.type
_entity_poly.pdbx_seq_one_letter_code
_entity_poly.pdbx_strand_id
1 'polypeptide(L)'
;MAYFIQRIRVPCYQLKYAKLFFHSNSIFAYCSSKDDGMSEPQCKKSKIMSSLDQLKSVTTVVADTGDFEAMKKYKPTDATTNPSLMLQAAKLPHYKHQIEKAIQYGNKVGCSPEEKVENAMDMLSVLCGVEILKIVPGRVSTEVDARYLCKHIQYLFPKKI
;
A
#
# COMPACT_ATOMS: atom_id res chain seq x y z
N MET A 1 -23.17 2.03 3.20
CA MET A 1 -21.85 1.57 2.73
C MET A 1 -21.07 1.08 3.95
N ALA A 2 -21.11 -0.23 4.20
CA ALA A 2 -20.51 -0.83 5.38
C ALA A 2 -19.01 -1.05 5.12
N TYR A 3 -18.17 -0.36 5.88
CA TYR A 3 -16.73 -0.57 5.88
C TYR A 3 -16.39 -1.59 6.96
N PHE A 4 -15.85 -2.73 6.54
CA PHE A 4 -15.47 -3.82 7.44
C PHE A 4 -14.19 -3.45 8.19
N ILE A 5 -14.27 -3.41 9.52
CA ILE A 5 -13.13 -3.17 10.42
C ILE A 5 -12.54 -4.53 10.78
N GLN A 6 -11.33 -4.81 10.32
CA GLN A 6 -10.59 -5.98 10.79
C GLN A 6 -9.99 -5.65 12.17
N ARG A 7 -10.67 -6.11 13.23
CA ARG A 7 -10.15 -6.09 14.61
C ARG A 7 -9.02 -7.11 14.71
N ILE A 8 -7.79 -6.65 14.88
CA ILE A 8 -6.72 -7.49 15.42
C ILE A 8 -6.81 -7.39 16.95
N ARG A 9 -7.11 -8.51 17.63
CA ARG A 9 -6.88 -8.64 19.07
C ARG A 9 -5.38 -8.80 19.30
N VAL A 10 -4.76 -7.81 19.90
CA VAL A 10 -3.48 -7.96 20.61
C VAL A 10 -3.57 -7.22 21.95
N PRO A 11 -2.86 -7.71 22.97
CA PRO A 11 -3.07 -7.33 24.36
C PRO A 11 -2.64 -5.89 24.63
N CYS A 12 -3.18 -5.42 25.75
CA CYS A 12 -3.31 -4.05 26.21
C CYS A 12 -1.96 -3.29 26.32
N TYR A 13 -2.08 -1.97 26.12
CA TYR A 13 -1.15 -0.87 26.43
C TYR A 13 -0.26 -0.31 25.29
N GLN A 14 -0.62 0.94 24.93
CA GLN A 14 0.09 1.97 24.18
C GLN A 14 -0.05 1.97 22.65
N LEU A 15 -1.25 2.38 22.21
CA LEU A 15 -1.53 2.82 20.85
C LEU A 15 -1.26 4.33 20.70
N LYS A 16 -0.38 4.69 19.77
CA LYS A 16 -0.51 5.94 19.02
C LYS A 16 -0.51 5.59 17.53
N TYR A 17 -1.69 5.29 17.00
CA TYR A 17 -1.89 5.18 15.56
C TYR A 17 -2.03 6.58 14.96
N ALA A 18 -1.33 6.88 13.87
CA ALA A 18 -1.62 8.03 13.02
C ALA A 18 -2.21 7.52 11.70
N LYS A 19 -3.49 7.86 11.46
CA LYS A 19 -4.17 7.64 10.18
C LYS A 19 -4.12 8.94 9.40
N LEU A 20 -3.34 9.00 8.32
CA LEU A 20 -3.24 10.17 7.45
C LEU A 20 -4.39 10.16 6.45
N PHE A 21 -5.37 11.06 6.64
CA PHE A 21 -6.34 11.42 5.62
C PHE A 21 -5.79 12.59 4.80
N PHE A 22 -5.73 12.44 3.48
CA PHE A 22 -5.42 13.55 2.59
C PHE A 22 -6.73 14.18 2.11
N HIS A 23 -7.02 15.38 2.61
CA HIS A 23 -7.94 16.29 1.96
C HIS A 23 -7.31 17.69 1.90
N SER A 24 -7.22 18.24 0.69
CA SER A 24 -6.89 19.63 0.37
C SER A 24 -5.67 20.26 1.08
N ASN A 25 -4.50 20.12 0.45
CA ASN A 25 -3.41 21.11 0.26
C ASN A 25 -3.11 22.24 1.30
N SER A 26 -3.39 22.08 2.59
CA SER A 26 -2.94 23.06 3.60
C SER A 26 -2.70 22.41 4.95
N ILE A 27 -1.47 22.52 5.49
CA ILE A 27 -1.18 22.33 6.91
C ILE A 27 -0.73 23.69 7.45
N PHE A 28 -1.51 24.25 8.36
CA PHE A 28 -1.08 25.36 9.22
C PHE A 28 -0.84 24.81 10.63
N ALA A 29 0.36 25.05 11.17
CA ALA A 29 0.64 24.92 12.59
C ALA A 29 1.11 26.29 13.10
N TYR A 30 0.32 26.90 13.98
CA TYR A 30 0.67 28.14 14.66
C TYR A 30 1.31 27.79 16.00
N CYS A 31 2.50 28.31 16.28
CA CYS A 31 3.09 28.26 17.62
C CYS A 31 3.42 29.70 18.03
N SER A 32 2.72 30.19 19.05
CA SER A 32 2.92 31.52 19.62
C SER A 32 4.08 31.47 20.61
N SER A 33 5.04 32.38 20.49
CA SER A 33 5.99 32.69 21.55
C SER A 33 6.31 34.18 21.47
N LYS A 34 6.11 34.86 22.60
CA LYS A 34 6.43 36.26 22.81
C LYS A 34 7.93 36.46 23.05
N ASP A 35 8.33 37.72 22.85
CA ASP A 35 9.46 38.47 23.42
C ASP A 35 10.72 38.70 22.54
N ASP A 36 10.88 40.00 22.25
CA ASP A 36 12.04 40.87 22.38
C ASP A 36 13.34 40.66 21.59
N GLY A 37 13.75 41.73 20.87
CA GLY A 37 15.16 42.11 20.74
C GLY A 37 15.81 41.84 19.38
N MET A 38 16.15 42.92 18.68
CA MET A 38 16.79 42.97 17.36
C MET A 38 18.21 42.40 17.34
N SER A 39 18.42 41.37 16.51
CA SER A 39 19.62 41.20 15.65
C SER A 39 19.22 40.28 14.49
N GLU A 40 19.50 40.66 13.24
CA GLU A 40 19.16 39.84 12.08
C GLU A 40 19.85 38.48 12.17
N PRO A 41 19.12 37.37 12.36
CA PRO A 41 19.74 36.06 12.34
C PRO A 41 19.85 35.64 10.88
N GLN A 42 21.08 35.36 10.43
CA GLN A 42 21.27 34.62 9.19
C GLN A 42 20.49 33.30 9.29
N CYS A 43 19.40 33.20 8.52
CA CYS A 43 18.54 32.03 8.47
C CYS A 43 19.32 30.86 7.86
N LYS A 44 20.08 30.16 8.71
CA LYS A 44 20.44 28.76 8.43
C LYS A 44 19.11 28.05 8.27
N LYS A 45 18.75 27.70 7.03
CA LYS A 45 17.60 26.84 6.73
C LYS A 45 17.80 25.54 7.52
N SER A 46 17.26 25.50 8.73
CA SER A 46 17.10 24.26 9.45
C SER A 46 16.21 23.41 8.57
N LYS A 47 16.67 22.21 8.24
CA LYS A 47 15.85 21.25 7.51
C LYS A 47 14.71 20.90 8.46
N ILE A 48 13.58 21.60 8.36
CA ILE A 48 12.37 21.23 9.10
C ILE A 48 12.04 19.82 8.63
N MET A 49 12.35 18.84 9.49
CA MET A 49 12.05 17.44 9.19
C MET A 49 10.55 17.32 9.02
N SER A 50 10.11 16.76 7.90
CA SER A 50 8.69 16.50 7.70
C SER A 50 8.21 15.50 8.75
N SER A 51 6.90 15.49 9.04
CA SER A 51 6.31 14.48 9.93
C SER A 51 6.59 13.05 9.46
N LEU A 52 6.74 12.85 8.14
CA LEU A 52 7.16 11.56 7.58
C LEU A 52 8.61 11.21 7.91
N ASP A 53 9.52 12.19 7.85
CA ASP A 53 10.93 11.97 8.21
C ASP A 53 11.10 11.66 9.70
N GLN A 54 10.28 12.29 10.55
CA GLN A 54 10.22 11.97 11.98
C GLN A 54 9.63 10.57 12.21
N LEU A 55 8.62 10.15 11.45
CA LEU A 55 8.03 8.81 11.59
C LEU A 55 9.02 7.71 11.20
N LYS A 56 9.85 7.95 10.17
CA LYS A 56 10.87 7.00 9.71
C LYS A 56 11.95 6.69 10.75
N SER A 57 12.16 7.54 11.75
CA SER A 57 13.17 7.29 12.80
C SER A 57 12.68 6.36 13.90
N VAL A 58 11.35 6.19 14.04
CA VAL A 58 10.74 5.41 15.13
C VAL A 58 9.91 4.22 14.63
N THR A 59 9.51 4.23 13.36
CA THR A 59 8.64 3.21 12.77
C THR A 59 9.11 2.84 11.36
N THR A 60 8.92 1.58 10.99
CA THR A 60 9.09 1.13 9.60
C THR A 60 7.94 1.63 8.75
N VAL A 61 8.25 2.45 7.73
CA VAL A 61 7.23 3.00 6.83
C VAL A 61 6.96 2.02 5.69
N VAL A 62 5.68 1.69 5.53
CA VAL A 62 5.18 0.77 4.49
C VAL A 62 4.26 1.55 3.54
N ALA A 63 4.41 1.35 2.23
CA ALA A 63 3.49 1.94 1.26
C ALA A 63 2.32 1.01 0.95
N ASP A 64 1.09 1.51 1.10
CA ASP A 64 -0.13 0.78 0.79
C ASP A 64 -0.69 1.23 -0.57
N THR A 65 -0.04 0.81 -1.65
CA THR A 65 -0.39 1.22 -3.02
C THR A 65 0.23 0.31 -4.08
N GLY A 66 -0.37 0.29 -5.27
CA GLY A 66 0.26 -0.24 -6.49
C GLY A 66 0.96 0.82 -7.33
N ASP A 67 0.92 2.10 -6.96
CA ASP A 67 1.55 3.16 -7.75
C ASP A 67 3.07 3.22 -7.52
N PHE A 68 3.83 2.80 -8.55
CA PHE A 68 5.29 2.80 -8.53
C PHE A 68 5.90 4.20 -8.36
N GLU A 69 5.27 5.25 -8.88
CA GLU A 69 5.80 6.61 -8.80
C GLU A 69 5.67 7.15 -7.37
N ALA A 70 4.56 6.84 -6.69
CA ALA A 70 4.40 7.15 -5.28
C ALA A 70 5.49 6.45 -4.43
N MET A 71 5.78 5.17 -4.70
CA MET A 71 6.84 4.44 -3.99
C MET A 71 8.22 5.07 -4.19
N LYS A 72 8.58 5.44 -5.43
CA LYS A 72 9.85 6.13 -5.73
C LYS A 72 9.97 7.47 -5.00
N LYS A 73 8.86 8.23 -4.91
CA LYS A 73 8.81 9.53 -4.24
C LYS A 73 9.00 9.41 -2.73
N TYR A 74 8.27 8.51 -2.09
CA TYR A 74 8.22 8.42 -0.62
C TYR A 74 9.25 7.46 -0.02
N LYS A 75 9.88 6.61 -0.84
CA LYS A 75 10.93 5.65 -0.44
C LYS A 75 10.54 4.88 0.83
N PRO A 76 9.47 4.08 0.79
CA PRO A 76 9.08 3.21 1.89
C PRO A 76 10.07 2.05 2.03
N THR A 77 10.06 1.37 3.17
CA THR A 77 10.87 0.16 3.41
C THR A 77 10.21 -1.05 2.76
N ASP A 78 8.91 -1.22 2.97
CA ASP A 78 8.09 -2.31 2.43
C ASP A 78 6.88 -1.75 1.66
N ALA A 79 6.17 -2.62 0.96
CA ALA A 79 4.91 -2.29 0.31
C ALA A 79 3.84 -3.36 0.51
N THR A 80 2.57 -2.95 0.51
CA THR A 80 1.41 -3.83 0.55
C THR A 80 0.52 -3.57 -0.65
N THR A 81 0.06 -4.64 -1.29
CA THR A 81 -0.99 -4.60 -2.30
C THR A 81 -2.19 -5.41 -1.84
N ASN A 82 -3.35 -5.10 -2.41
CA ASN A 82 -4.56 -5.88 -2.30
C ASN A 82 -5.30 -5.80 -3.66
N PRO A 83 -6.33 -6.63 -3.92
CA PRO A 83 -7.00 -6.66 -5.23
C PRO A 83 -7.58 -5.29 -5.63
N SER A 84 -8.04 -4.49 -4.66
CA SER A 84 -8.58 -3.15 -4.93
C SER A 84 -7.50 -2.17 -5.38
N LEU A 85 -6.31 -2.23 -4.78
CA LEU A 85 -5.16 -1.40 -5.17
C LEU A 85 -4.60 -1.83 -6.53
N MET A 86 -4.58 -3.14 -6.81
CA MET A 86 -4.16 -3.67 -8.11
C MET A 86 -5.13 -3.28 -9.22
N LEU A 87 -6.43 -3.32 -8.96
CA LEU A 87 -7.43 -2.87 -9.91
C LEU A 87 -7.30 -1.37 -10.24
N GLN A 88 -6.93 -0.55 -9.26
CA GLN A 88 -6.67 0.87 -9.48
C GLN A 88 -5.37 1.09 -10.26
N ALA A 89 -4.31 0.39 -9.89
CA ALA A 89 -3.00 0.48 -10.53
C ALA A 89 -3.02 -0.02 -11.99
N ALA A 90 -3.81 -1.05 -12.29
CA ALA A 90 -3.99 -1.59 -13.64
C ALA A 90 -4.54 -0.57 -14.66
N LYS A 91 -5.17 0.52 -14.19
CA LYS A 91 -5.64 1.62 -15.04
C LYS A 91 -4.53 2.58 -15.45
N LEU A 92 -3.37 2.50 -14.80
CA LEU A 92 -2.23 3.38 -15.07
C LEU A 92 -1.50 2.92 -16.35
N PRO A 93 -1.04 3.85 -17.20
CA PRO A 93 -0.43 3.49 -18.48
C PRO A 93 0.80 2.58 -18.37
N HIS A 94 1.57 2.73 -17.30
CA HIS A 94 2.79 1.96 -17.07
C HIS A 94 2.55 0.50 -16.67
N TYR A 95 1.30 0.11 -16.35
CA TYR A 95 0.90 -1.28 -16.08
C TYR A 95 0.57 -2.08 -17.34
N LYS A 96 0.44 -1.41 -18.50
CA LYS A 96 0.02 -2.05 -19.75
C LYS A 96 0.92 -3.22 -20.13
N HIS A 97 2.23 -3.05 -19.99
CA HIS A 97 3.22 -4.09 -20.33
C HIS A 97 3.09 -5.34 -19.43
N GLN A 98 2.83 -5.12 -18.14
CA GLN A 98 2.65 -6.20 -17.16
C GLN A 98 1.34 -6.95 -17.43
N ILE A 99 0.28 -6.24 -17.80
CA ILE A 99 -1.00 -6.83 -18.21
C ILE A 99 -0.83 -7.67 -19.47
N GLU A 100 -0.14 -7.16 -20.49
CA GLU A 100 0.11 -7.92 -21.73
C GLU A 100 0.92 -9.20 -21.46
N LYS A 101 1.97 -9.13 -20.64
CA LYS A 101 2.74 -10.31 -20.20
C LYS A 101 1.88 -11.32 -19.44
N ALA A 102 1.02 -10.84 -18.55
CA ALA A 102 0.11 -11.67 -17.79
C ALA A 102 -0.90 -12.40 -18.70
N ILE A 103 -1.48 -11.69 -19.67
CA ILE A 103 -2.39 -12.28 -20.68
C ILE A 103 -1.65 -13.32 -21.53
N GLN A 104 -0.43 -13.02 -21.97
CA GLN A 104 0.39 -13.97 -22.72
C GLN A 104 0.70 -15.24 -21.91
N TYR A 105 0.96 -15.10 -20.61
CA TYR A 105 1.17 -16.24 -19.72
C TYR A 105 -0.11 -17.07 -19.56
N GLY A 106 -1.24 -16.42 -19.26
CA GLY A 106 -2.54 -17.09 -19.13
C GLY A 106 -2.89 -17.90 -20.37
N ASN A 107 -2.70 -17.31 -21.56
CA ASN A 107 -2.95 -17.98 -22.84
C ASN A 107 -2.06 -19.21 -23.11
N LYS A 108 -0.86 -19.28 -22.52
CA LYS A 108 0.07 -20.41 -22.67
C LYS A 108 -0.26 -21.57 -21.73
N VAL A 109 -0.79 -21.29 -20.54
CA VAL A 109 -0.95 -22.29 -19.46
C VAL A 109 -2.39 -22.78 -19.32
N GLY A 110 -3.39 -21.93 -19.58
CA GLY A 110 -4.81 -22.29 -19.41
C GLY A 110 -5.41 -23.01 -20.62
N CYS A 111 -6.29 -23.97 -20.36
CA CYS A 111 -7.04 -24.68 -21.41
C CYS A 111 -8.41 -24.01 -21.66
N SER A 112 -9.13 -23.65 -20.59
CA SER A 112 -10.41 -22.94 -20.69
C SER A 112 -10.25 -21.41 -20.65
N PRO A 113 -11.22 -20.62 -21.15
CA PRO A 113 -11.21 -19.17 -21.00
C PRO A 113 -11.10 -18.72 -19.54
N GLU A 114 -11.78 -19.40 -18.63
CA GLU A 114 -11.78 -19.09 -17.19
C GLU A 114 -10.39 -19.36 -16.59
N GLU A 115 -9.79 -20.52 -16.87
CA GLU A 115 -8.44 -20.85 -16.41
C GLU A 115 -7.39 -19.87 -16.94
N LYS A 116 -7.53 -19.41 -18.20
CA LYS A 116 -6.62 -18.42 -18.79
C LYS A 116 -6.70 -17.10 -18.04
N VAL A 117 -7.90 -16.66 -17.66
CA VAL A 117 -8.11 -15.43 -16.89
C VAL A 117 -7.55 -15.57 -15.48
N GLU A 118 -7.82 -16.68 -14.79
CA GLU A 118 -7.30 -16.92 -13.43
C GLU A 118 -5.77 -16.94 -13.42
N ASN A 119 -5.15 -17.70 -14.32
CA ASN A 119 -3.69 -17.74 -14.45
C ASN A 119 -3.08 -16.38 -14.83
N ALA A 120 -3.77 -15.58 -15.65
CA ALA A 120 -3.32 -14.23 -15.97
C ALA A 120 -3.41 -13.30 -14.76
N MET A 121 -4.47 -13.38 -13.96
CA MET A 121 -4.63 -12.56 -12.76
C MET A 121 -3.55 -12.86 -11.71
N ASP A 122 -3.27 -14.15 -11.47
CA ASP A 122 -2.20 -14.56 -10.55
C ASP A 122 -0.83 -14.09 -11.05
N MET A 123 -0.55 -14.27 -12.35
CA MET A 123 0.69 -13.79 -12.94
C MET A 123 0.83 -12.27 -12.88
N LEU A 124 -0.25 -11.52 -13.08
CA LEU A 124 -0.23 -10.06 -12.95
C LEU A 124 0.16 -9.64 -11.53
N SER A 125 -0.35 -10.33 -10.52
CA SER A 125 -0.06 -10.05 -9.11
C SER A 125 1.43 -10.31 -8.80
N VAL A 126 1.99 -11.41 -9.33
CA VAL A 126 3.42 -11.72 -9.21
C VAL A 126 4.29 -10.69 -9.95
N LEU A 127 3.96 -10.38 -11.21
CA LEU A 127 4.70 -9.39 -12.00
C LEU A 127 4.70 -8.02 -11.34
N CYS A 128 3.57 -7.61 -10.77
CA CYS A 128 3.49 -6.38 -9.99
C CYS A 128 4.42 -6.44 -8.77
N GLY A 129 4.38 -7.53 -7.99
CA GLY A 129 5.27 -7.71 -6.85
C GLY A 129 6.75 -7.60 -7.24
N VAL A 130 7.13 -8.19 -8.37
CA VAL A 130 8.50 -8.11 -8.89
C VAL A 130 8.90 -6.66 -9.23
N GLU A 131 8.02 -5.87 -9.85
CA GLU A 131 8.31 -4.46 -10.12
C GLU A 131 8.42 -3.62 -8.82
N ILE A 132 7.59 -3.92 -7.81
CA ILE A 132 7.66 -3.25 -6.50
C ILE A 132 9.00 -3.54 -5.81
N LEU A 133 9.46 -4.80 -5.84
CA LEU A 133 10.73 -5.22 -5.22
C LEU A 133 11.97 -4.58 -5.87
N LYS A 134 11.86 -4.03 -7.09
CA LYS A 134 12.94 -3.23 -7.68
C LYS A 134 13.04 -1.83 -7.07
N ILE A 135 11.99 -1.36 -6.39
CA ILE A 135 11.87 -0.01 -5.83
C ILE A 135 12.08 -0.03 -4.32
N VAL A 136 11.49 -1.00 -3.62
CA VAL A 136 11.55 -1.11 -2.16
C VAL A 136 12.67 -2.07 -1.72
N PRO A 137 13.41 -1.75 -0.66
CA PRO A 137 14.52 -2.60 -0.19
C PRO A 137 14.06 -3.83 0.60
N GLY A 138 12.84 -3.82 1.11
CA GLY A 138 12.30 -4.88 1.97
C GLY A 138 11.40 -5.84 1.21
N ARG A 139 10.13 -5.89 1.60
CA ARG A 139 9.16 -6.90 1.18
C ARG A 139 7.96 -6.29 0.49
N VAL A 140 7.28 -7.13 -0.29
CA VAL A 140 5.95 -6.84 -0.83
C VAL A 140 4.96 -7.89 -0.36
N SER A 141 3.83 -7.44 0.19
CA SER A 141 2.68 -8.31 0.46
C SER A 141 1.76 -8.32 -0.75
N THR A 142 1.38 -9.52 -1.20
CA THR A 142 0.36 -9.74 -2.24
C THR A 142 -0.75 -10.59 -1.64
N GLU A 143 -2.00 -10.24 -1.91
CA GLU A 143 -3.16 -10.98 -1.40
C GLU A 143 -3.55 -12.14 -2.32
N VAL A 144 -4.08 -13.20 -1.70
CA VAL A 144 -4.77 -14.29 -2.40
C VAL A 144 -6.22 -13.88 -2.68
N ASP A 145 -6.83 -14.50 -3.69
CA ASP A 145 -8.23 -14.23 -4.02
C ASP A 145 -9.16 -14.56 -2.82
N ALA A 146 -9.89 -13.53 -2.38
CA ALA A 146 -10.80 -13.58 -1.24
C ALA A 146 -11.90 -14.66 -1.37
N ARG A 147 -12.24 -15.09 -2.60
CA ARG A 147 -13.22 -16.17 -2.83
C ARG A 147 -12.77 -17.50 -2.23
N TYR A 148 -11.47 -17.73 -2.06
CA TYR A 148 -10.95 -18.95 -1.45
C TYR A 148 -10.99 -18.94 0.08
N LEU A 149 -11.06 -17.76 0.72
CA LEU A 149 -11.08 -17.63 2.18
C LEU A 149 -12.30 -18.31 2.81
N CYS A 150 -13.48 -18.10 2.23
CA CYS A 150 -14.73 -18.66 2.74
C CYS A 150 -14.95 -20.13 2.33
N LYS A 151 -14.30 -20.62 1.27
CA LYS A 151 -14.43 -22.02 0.84
C LYS A 151 -13.90 -22.99 1.91
N HIS A 152 -12.77 -22.68 2.53
CA HIS A 152 -12.22 -23.52 3.61
C HIS A 152 -13.12 -23.53 4.86
N ILE A 153 -13.76 -22.40 5.17
CA ILE A 153 -14.71 -22.30 6.30
C ILE A 153 -16.01 -23.08 6.01
N GLN A 154 -16.46 -23.12 4.75
CA GLN A 154 -17.65 -23.88 4.35
C GLN A 154 -17.49 -25.40 4.53
N TYR A 155 -16.28 -25.93 4.31
CA TYR A 155 -15.98 -27.34 4.62
C TYR A 155 -15.95 -27.62 6.13
N LEU A 156 -15.54 -26.64 6.94
CA LEU A 156 -15.46 -26.77 8.40
C LEU A 156 -16.80 -26.55 9.11
N PHE A 157 -17.73 -25.85 8.47
CA PHE A 157 -19.09 -25.62 8.97
C PHE A 157 -20.11 -25.93 7.86
N PRO A 158 -20.39 -27.22 7.58
CA PRO A 158 -21.48 -27.59 6.71
C PRO A 158 -22.76 -26.96 7.28
N LYS A 159 -23.48 -26.21 6.44
CA LYS A 159 -24.76 -25.60 6.81
C LYS A 159 -25.66 -26.71 7.36
N LYS A 160 -25.89 -26.72 8.68
CA LYS A 160 -27.07 -27.40 9.23
C LYS A 160 -28.27 -26.62 8.70
N ILE A 161 -29.07 -27.34 7.91
CA ILE A 161 -30.33 -26.90 7.31
C ILE A 161 -31.26 -26.41 8.41
#